data_AF-A0AAN8ZVA9-F1
#
_entry.id   AF-A0AAN8ZVA9-F1
#
_cell.length_a   1.000
_cell.length_b   1.000
_cell.length_c   1.000
_cell.angle_alpha   90.00
_cell.angle_beta   90.00
_cell.angle_gamma   90.00
#
_symmetry.space_group_name_H-M   'P 1'
#
loop_
_entity.id
_entity.type
_entity.pdbx_description
1 polymer ?
#
loop_
_entity_poly.entity_id
_entity_poly.type
_entity_poly.pdbx_seq_one_letter_code
_entity_poly.pdbx_strand_id
1 'polypeptide(L)'
;NAERQLLRRSSSVTGRGPGRPPAYTKREDSVEVTEAILDIENQKLGEIQRRGCIYALQYIANYFGEELPEKVPQLWDLINGNFKISQDSEITLENSQSDINWLQLLEVVIPALHPQIIAQ
;
A
#
# COMPACT_ATOMS: atom_id res chain seq x y z
N ASN A 1 5.62 2.39 -45.53
CA ASN A 1 4.93 1.14 -45.91
C ASN A 1 5.67 -0.07 -45.35
N ALA A 2 5.34 -0.45 -44.11
CA ALA A 2 6.09 -1.40 -43.27
C ALA A 2 5.40 -2.77 -43.08
N GLU A 3 4.39 -3.11 -43.90
CA GLU A 3 3.46 -4.23 -43.58
C GLU A 3 3.42 -5.37 -44.62
N ARG A 4 4.37 -5.45 -45.56
CA ARG A 4 4.35 -6.48 -46.63
C ARG A 4 5.65 -7.25 -46.84
N GLN A 5 6.54 -7.34 -45.85
CA GLN A 5 7.58 -8.38 -45.83
C GLN A 5 7.04 -9.63 -45.11
N LEU A 6 6.02 -10.16 -45.77
CA LEU A 6 5.44 -11.46 -45.57
C LEU A 6 6.52 -12.53 -45.76
N LEU A 7 6.53 -13.48 -44.84
CA LEU A 7 6.31 -14.88 -45.19
C LEU A 7 7.15 -15.38 -46.37
N ARG A 8 8.45 -15.61 -46.14
CA ARG A 8 9.20 -16.62 -46.89
C ARG A 8 9.96 -17.49 -45.89
N ARG A 9 9.45 -18.71 -45.67
CA ARG A 9 10.06 -19.99 -46.10
C ARG A 9 11.21 -20.45 -45.17
N SER A 10 11.30 -21.66 -44.64
CA SER A 10 10.61 -22.93 -44.86
C SER A 10 10.94 -23.82 -43.65
N SER A 11 10.05 -24.77 -43.36
CA SER A 11 10.31 -25.96 -42.55
C SER A 11 11.66 -26.60 -42.91
N SER A 12 12.50 -26.89 -41.92
CA SER A 12 13.41 -28.04 -41.99
C SER A 12 13.64 -28.63 -40.60
N VAL A 13 13.33 -29.92 -40.56
CA VAL A 13 13.60 -30.89 -39.52
C VAL A 13 15.11 -31.05 -39.34
N THR A 14 15.53 -31.36 -38.11
CA THR A 14 16.87 -31.82 -37.67
C THR A 14 18.05 -30.86 -37.85
N GLY A 15 18.42 -30.19 -36.76
CA GLY A 15 19.66 -29.39 -36.68
C GLY A 15 19.91 -28.89 -35.27
N ARG A 16 20.01 -29.80 -34.29
CA ARG A 16 20.40 -29.46 -32.91
C ARG A 16 21.89 -29.09 -32.90
N GLY A 17 22.20 -27.80 -33.01
CA GLY A 17 23.58 -27.30 -32.97
C GLY A 17 24.26 -27.60 -31.62
N PRO A 18 25.55 -27.99 -31.63
CA PRO A 18 26.31 -28.24 -30.41
C PRO A 18 26.51 -26.92 -29.64
N GLY A 19 26.20 -26.91 -28.35
CA GLY A 19 26.33 -25.73 -27.48
C GLY A 19 25.01 -25.15 -26.96
N ARG A 20 23.85 -25.72 -27.31
CA ARG A 20 22.61 -25.43 -26.56
C ARG A 20 22.65 -26.17 -25.22
N PRO A 21 22.58 -25.46 -24.08
CA PRO A 21 22.49 -26.13 -22.78
C PRO A 21 21.27 -27.07 -22.75
N PRO A 22 21.33 -28.16 -21.96
CA PRO A 22 20.26 -29.17 -21.91
C PRO A 22 18.89 -28.52 -21.72
N ALA A 23 17.87 -29.00 -22.45
CA ALA A 23 16.47 -28.59 -22.30
C ALA A 23 15.84 -29.13 -21.00
N TYR A 24 16.59 -29.04 -19.91
CA TYR A 24 16.16 -29.26 -18.55
C TYR A 24 16.80 -28.18 -17.67
N THR A 25 16.75 -26.92 -18.11
CA THR A 25 16.59 -25.84 -17.15
C THR A 25 15.28 -26.15 -16.45
N LYS A 26 15.36 -26.60 -15.19
CA LYS A 26 14.22 -26.56 -14.28
C LYS A 26 13.52 -25.22 -14.55
N ARG A 27 12.24 -25.27 -14.92
CA ARG A 27 11.36 -24.11 -14.77
C ARG A 27 11.30 -23.90 -13.27
N GLU A 28 12.30 -23.24 -12.69
CA GLU A 28 12.11 -22.54 -11.44
C GLU A 28 11.06 -21.48 -11.75
N ASP A 29 10.01 -21.52 -10.97
CA ASP A 29 8.65 -21.35 -11.42
C ASP A 29 8.36 -19.91 -11.86
N SER A 30 7.98 -19.75 -13.13
CA SER A 30 7.50 -18.47 -13.69
C SER A 30 6.34 -17.87 -12.87
N VAL A 31 5.67 -18.67 -12.04
CA VAL A 31 4.57 -18.26 -11.16
C VAL A 31 5.10 -17.53 -9.92
N GLU A 32 6.14 -18.03 -9.25
CA GLU A 32 6.73 -17.40 -8.05
C GLU A 32 7.31 -16.02 -8.37
N VAL A 33 7.95 -15.88 -9.53
CA VAL A 33 8.44 -14.58 -10.02
C VAL A 33 7.30 -13.60 -10.26
N THR A 34 6.14 -14.09 -10.71
CA THR A 34 4.97 -13.24 -10.97
C THR A 34 4.30 -12.78 -9.67
N GLU A 35 4.17 -13.67 -8.69
CA GLU A 35 3.63 -13.34 -7.36
C GLU A 35 4.53 -12.32 -6.62
N ALA A 36 5.85 -12.51 -6.66
CA ALA A 36 6.79 -11.57 -6.06
C ALA A 36 6.71 -10.17 -6.71
N ILE A 37 6.50 -10.09 -8.03
CA ILE A 37 6.31 -8.81 -8.73
C ILE A 37 5.00 -8.14 -8.29
N LEU A 38 3.91 -8.90 -8.19
CA LEU A 38 2.61 -8.38 -7.75
C LEU A 38 2.67 -7.84 -6.30
N ASP A 39 3.39 -8.52 -5.41
CA ASP A 39 3.58 -8.06 -4.03
C ASP A 39 4.36 -6.75 -3.97
N ILE A 40 5.41 -6.59 -4.78
CA ILE A 40 6.16 -5.33 -4.88
C ILE A 40 5.26 -4.19 -5.38
N GLU A 41 4.42 -4.46 -6.39
CA GLU A 41 3.49 -3.46 -6.92
C GLU A 41 2.44 -3.06 -5.87
N ASN A 42 1.87 -4.03 -5.14
CA ASN A 42 0.91 -3.78 -4.07
C ASN A 42 1.53 -2.97 -2.93
N GLN A 43 2.76 -3.28 -2.52
CA GLN A 43 3.49 -2.51 -1.52
C GLN A 43 3.70 -1.06 -1.98
N LYS A 44 4.09 -0.87 -3.25
CA LYS A 44 4.28 0.45 -3.84
C LYS A 44 2.98 1.26 -3.88
N LEU A 45 1.86 0.63 -4.25
CA LEU A 45 0.55 1.29 -4.23
C LEU A 45 0.14 1.66 -2.80
N GLY A 46 0.37 0.79 -1.82
CA GLY A 46 0.14 1.07 -0.41
C GLY A 46 0.97 2.24 0.09
N GLU A 47 2.23 2.36 -0.32
CA GLU A 47 3.09 3.48 0.04
C GLU A 47 2.59 4.82 -0.54
N ILE A 48 2.17 4.81 -1.81
CA ILE A 48 1.59 6.00 -2.46
C ILE A 48 0.32 6.44 -1.73
N GLN A 49 -0.59 5.51 -1.43
CA GLN A 49 -1.82 5.79 -0.70
C GLN A 49 -1.51 6.36 0.70
N ARG A 50 -0.58 5.74 1.44
CA ARG A 50 -0.15 6.23 2.76
C ARG A 50 0.34 7.67 2.69
N ARG A 51 1.23 8.00 1.76
CA ARG A 51 1.75 9.37 1.59
C ARG A 51 0.65 10.37 1.26
N GLY A 52 -0.28 10.00 0.37
CA GLY A 52 -1.44 10.82 0.02
C GLY A 52 -2.37 11.05 1.21
N CYS A 53 -2.68 10.01 1.99
CA CYS A 53 -3.51 10.10 3.18
C CYS A 53 -2.86 10.98 4.26
N ILE A 54 -1.55 10.85 4.50
CA ILE A 54 -0.82 11.71 5.45
C ILE A 54 -0.98 13.17 5.06
N TYR A 55 -0.70 13.50 3.80
CA TYR A 55 -0.81 14.87 3.32
C TYR A 55 -2.24 15.41 3.43
N ALA A 56 -3.24 14.61 3.04
CA ALA A 56 -4.63 15.02 3.10
C ALA A 56 -5.10 15.27 4.55
N LEU A 57 -4.80 14.36 5.47
CA LEU A 57 -5.19 14.48 6.88
C LEU A 57 -4.54 15.71 7.53
N GLN A 58 -3.24 15.92 7.30
CA GLN A 58 -2.53 17.11 7.79
C GLN A 58 -3.06 18.40 7.18
N TYR A 59 -3.39 18.37 5.88
CA TYR A 59 -3.97 19.54 5.21
C TYR A 59 -5.35 19.88 5.79
N ILE A 60 -6.21 18.89 6.00
CA ILE A 60 -7.53 19.06 6.61
C ILE A 60 -7.40 19.65 8.02
N ALA A 61 -6.55 19.06 8.86
CA ALA A 61 -6.32 19.52 10.23
C ALA A 61 -5.84 20.98 10.28
N ASN A 62 -4.87 21.34 9.42
CA ASN A 62 -4.37 22.71 9.32
C ASN A 62 -5.41 23.69 8.75
N TYR A 63 -6.16 23.27 7.73
CA TYR A 63 -7.10 24.13 7.03
C TYR A 63 -8.28 24.54 7.92
N PHE A 64 -8.84 23.59 8.66
CA PHE A 64 -9.95 23.89 9.57
C PHE A 64 -9.48 24.45 10.90
N GLY A 65 -8.25 24.16 11.32
CA GLY A 65 -7.68 24.71 12.55
C GLY A 65 -8.60 24.49 13.74
N GLU A 66 -9.01 25.58 14.41
CA GLU A 66 -9.97 25.57 15.54
C GLU A 66 -11.37 25.07 15.20
N GLU A 67 -11.79 25.18 13.95
CA GLU A 67 -13.11 24.74 13.49
C GLU A 67 -13.16 23.24 13.14
N LEU A 68 -12.05 22.51 13.31
CA LEU A 68 -11.97 21.08 12.99
C LEU A 68 -13.09 20.24 13.65
N PRO A 69 -13.43 20.43 14.94
CA PRO A 69 -14.50 19.67 15.59
C PRO A 69 -15.87 19.89 14.97
N GLU A 70 -16.14 21.11 14.46
CA GLU A 70 -17.43 21.49 13.90
C GLU A 70 -17.55 21.12 12.42
N LYS A 71 -16.47 21.33 11.64
CA LYS A 71 -16.47 21.13 10.19
C LYS A 71 -16.17 19.69 9.77
N VAL A 72 -15.38 18.97 10.57
CA VAL A 72 -15.01 17.57 10.30
C VAL A 72 -15.22 16.71 11.55
N PRO A 73 -16.46 16.58 12.04
CA PRO A 73 -16.77 15.92 13.30
C PRO A 73 -16.35 14.45 13.31
N GLN A 74 -16.46 13.75 12.17
CA GLN A 74 -16.05 12.35 12.07
C GLN A 74 -14.56 12.15 12.32
N LEU A 75 -13.71 13.05 11.81
CA LEU A 75 -12.27 12.99 12.06
C LEU A 75 -11.97 13.33 13.52
N TRP A 76 -12.69 14.31 14.07
CA TRP A 76 -12.56 14.71 15.47
C TRP A 76 -12.95 13.58 16.44
N ASP A 77 -14.04 12.88 16.17
CA ASP A 77 -14.48 11.72 16.94
C ASP A 77 -13.48 10.58 16.87
N LEU A 78 -12.85 10.36 15.72
CA LEU A 78 -11.79 9.37 15.56
C LEU A 78 -10.55 9.74 16.38
N ILE A 79 -10.15 11.02 16.38
CA ILE A 79 -9.01 11.51 17.17
C ILE A 79 -9.30 11.36 18.68
N ASN A 80 -10.50 11.72 19.12
CA ASN A 80 -10.93 11.60 20.52
C ASN A 80 -11.44 10.20 20.91
N GLY A 81 -11.32 9.23 20.01
CA GLY A 81 -11.69 7.85 20.27
C GLY A 81 -11.04 7.36 21.57
N ASN A 82 -11.82 6.74 22.44
CA ASN A 82 -11.31 6.19 23.69
C ASN A 82 -10.40 4.99 23.38
N PHE A 83 -9.09 5.16 23.58
CA PHE A 83 -8.15 4.04 23.61
C PHE A 83 -8.44 3.18 24.84
N LYS A 84 -9.10 2.05 24.63
CA LYS A 84 -9.37 1.08 25.68
C LYS A 84 -8.33 -0.02 25.58
N ILE A 85 -7.27 0.08 26.37
CA ILE A 85 -6.39 -1.06 26.62
C ILE A 85 -7.23 -2.09 27.38
N SER A 86 -7.72 -3.09 26.68
CA SER A 86 -8.40 -4.22 27.31
C SER A 86 -7.40 -4.98 28.17
N GLN A 87 -7.40 -4.73 29.48
CA GLN A 87 -6.47 -5.38 30.42
C GLN A 87 -6.70 -6.89 30.56
N ASP A 88 -7.89 -7.38 30.18
CA ASP A 88 -8.33 -8.76 30.40
C ASP A 88 -8.63 -9.54 29.11
N SER A 89 -8.36 -8.97 27.93
CA SER A 89 -8.65 -9.61 26.64
C SER A 89 -7.40 -10.24 26.02
N GLU A 90 -7.54 -11.44 25.47
CA GLU A 90 -6.50 -12.06 24.65
C GLU A 90 -6.15 -11.13 23.47
N ILE A 91 -4.86 -10.84 23.29
CA ILE A 91 -4.36 -9.98 22.22
C ILE A 91 -4.49 -10.75 20.90
N THR A 92 -5.50 -10.41 20.10
CA THR A 92 -5.66 -10.92 18.74
C THR A 92 -5.26 -9.86 17.71
N LEU A 93 -4.84 -10.31 16.52
CA LEU A 93 -4.47 -9.40 15.43
C LEU A 93 -5.60 -8.42 15.08
N GLU A 94 -6.84 -8.91 15.05
CA GLU A 94 -8.02 -8.12 14.70
C GLU A 94 -8.29 -7.02 15.73
N ASN A 95 -8.20 -7.35 17.03
CA ASN A 95 -8.39 -6.39 18.12
C ASN A 95 -7.26 -5.35 18.16
N SER A 96 -6.03 -5.76 17.87
CA SER A 96 -4.87 -4.84 17.84
C SER A 96 -4.84 -3.95 16.61
N GLN A 97 -5.46 -4.35 15.49
CA GLN A 97 -5.40 -3.57 14.25
C GLN A 97 -6.14 -2.24 14.37
N SER A 98 -7.29 -2.19 15.05
CA SER A 98 -8.01 -0.93 15.30
C SER A 98 -7.18 0.03 16.14
N ASP A 99 -6.49 -0.49 17.14
CA ASP A 99 -5.64 0.26 18.06
C ASP A 99 -4.42 0.82 17.33
N ILE A 100 -3.76 -0.01 16.51
CA ILE A 100 -2.64 0.42 15.66
C ILE A 100 -3.08 1.52 14.70
N ASN A 101 -4.24 1.35 14.03
CA ASN A 101 -4.76 2.34 13.09
C ASN A 101 -5.07 3.66 13.80
N TRP A 102 -5.62 3.62 15.00
CA TRP A 102 -5.91 4.80 15.80
C TRP A 102 -4.62 5.53 16.24
N LEU A 103 -3.61 4.79 16.72
CA LEU A 103 -2.31 5.36 17.08
C LEU A 103 -1.62 6.00 15.85
N GLN A 104 -1.73 5.37 14.68
CA GLN A 104 -1.20 5.92 13.43
C GLN A 104 -1.93 7.19 13.01
N LEU A 105 -3.26 7.26 13.20
CA LEU A 105 -4.03 8.47 12.95
C LEU A 105 -3.53 9.63 13.82
N LEU A 106 -3.33 9.37 15.12
CA LEU A 106 -2.80 10.35 16.06
C LEU A 106 -1.41 10.85 15.68
N GLU A 107 -0.48 9.94 15.34
CA GLU A 107 0.86 10.28 14.89
C GLU A 107 0.84 11.26 13.71
N VAL A 108 -0.09 11.05 12.78
CA VAL A 108 -0.20 11.85 11.55
C VAL A 108 -0.87 13.20 11.80
N VAL A 109 -1.94 13.22 12.60
CA VAL A 109 -2.81 14.41 12.76
C VAL A 109 -2.32 15.35 13.84
N ILE A 110 -1.83 14.85 14.98
CA ILE A 110 -1.41 15.68 16.13
C ILE A 110 -0.43 16.80 15.74
N PRO A 111 0.62 16.55 14.92
CA PRO A 111 1.56 17.60 14.53
C PRO A 111 0.93 18.74 13.71
N ALA A 112 -0.24 18.51 13.12
CA ALA A 112 -0.98 19.46 12.29
C ALA A 112 -2.23 20.04 13.00
N LEU A 113 -2.49 19.65 14.26
CA LEU A 113 -3.59 20.21 15.04
C LEU A 113 -3.28 21.63 15.50
N HIS A 114 -4.30 22.49 15.49
CA HIS A 114 -4.15 23.85 15.97
C HIS A 114 -3.93 23.88 17.49
N PRO A 115 -2.97 24.67 18.02
CA PRO A 115 -2.64 24.69 19.44
C PRO A 115 -3.83 25.01 20.37
N GLN A 116 -4.79 25.81 19.89
CA GLN A 116 -5.97 26.16 20.69
C GLN A 116 -6.91 24.97 20.91
N ILE A 117 -6.90 23.97 20.03
CA ILE A 117 -7.66 22.72 20.21
C ILE A 117 -6.96 21.81 21.23
N ILE A 118 -5.62 21.78 21.20
CA ILE A 118 -4.82 20.96 22.12
C ILE A 118 -4.93 21.46 23.58
N ALA A 119 -5.18 22.75 23.76
CA ALA A 119 -5.31 23.37 25.08
C ALA A 119 -6.70 23.24 25.73
N GLN A 120 -7.68 22.66 25.04
CA GLN A 120 -9.04 22.40 25.54
C GLN A 120 -9.11 21.05 26.27
#